data_AF-A0A1T5IR82-F1
#
_entry.id   AF-A0A1T5IR82-F1
#
_cell.length_a   1.000
_cell.length_b   1.000
_cell.length_c   1.000
_cell.angle_alpha   90.00
_cell.angle_beta   90.00
_cell.angle_gamma   90.00
#
_symmetry.space_group_name_H-M   'P 1'
#
loop_
_entity.id
_entity.type
_entity.pdbx_description
1 polymer ?
#
loop_
_entity_poly.entity_id
_entity_poly.type
_entity_poly.pdbx_seq_one_letter_code
_entity_poly.pdbx_strand_id
1 'polypeptide(L)'
;MNLMISSITAVFFLFSNFFGISVAPETATKTTISSLEDKSKFLIEAGRSVTVKENCNIGPNTVLEVRGVLLIEGDLVIRQDLELIVAGEGKLYIKGDIIAQSTAIKNIQVLDRGELSIEGTFNANENTKIMTQGGGSITTNRVVASKTVQITGTRQFVASACACDSGLNCDFCQMFPVSRRSK
;
A
#
# COMPACT_ATOMS: atom_id res chain seq x y z
N MET A 1 -35.60 -34.75 -34.16
CA MET A 1 -35.54 -33.35 -34.63
C MET A 1 -35.67 -32.42 -33.43
N ASN A 2 -34.85 -31.37 -33.45
CA ASN A 2 -34.88 -30.15 -32.65
C ASN A 2 -34.21 -30.15 -31.26
N LEU A 3 -32.92 -29.82 -31.32
CA LEU A 3 -32.21 -28.96 -30.36
C LEU A 3 -33.03 -27.69 -30.07
N MET A 4 -33.11 -27.30 -28.80
CA MET A 4 -33.30 -25.90 -28.41
C MET A 4 -32.03 -25.44 -27.69
N ILE A 5 -31.23 -24.67 -28.42
CA ILE A 5 -30.11 -23.90 -27.90
C ILE A 5 -30.71 -22.62 -27.32
N SER A 6 -30.60 -22.43 -26.00
CA SER A 6 -30.88 -21.16 -25.36
C SER A 6 -29.66 -20.26 -25.52
N SER A 7 -29.81 -19.23 -26.35
CA SER A 7 -28.84 -18.17 -26.58
C SER A 7 -28.85 -17.18 -25.42
N ILE A 8 -27.76 -17.16 -24.65
CA ILE A 8 -27.46 -16.07 -23.72
C ILE A 8 -26.67 -15.02 -24.50
N THR A 9 -27.33 -13.89 -24.76
CA THR A 9 -26.75 -12.70 -25.38
C THR A 9 -25.79 -12.05 -24.40
N ALA A 10 -24.49 -12.27 -24.56
CA ALA A 10 -23.46 -11.51 -23.86
C ALA A 10 -23.35 -10.12 -24.51
N VAL A 11 -23.76 -9.09 -23.76
CA VAL A 11 -23.55 -7.69 -24.13
C VAL A 11 -22.07 -7.37 -23.92
N PHE A 12 -21.32 -7.27 -25.02
CA PHE A 12 -19.97 -6.73 -25.03
C PHE A 12 -20.03 -5.21 -24.82
N PHE A 13 -19.60 -4.75 -23.64
CA PHE A 13 -19.26 -3.36 -23.43
C PHE A 13 -17.86 -3.10 -24.00
N LEU A 14 -17.82 -2.34 -25.09
CA LEU A 14 -16.62 -1.69 -25.61
C LEU A 14 -16.30 -0.48 -24.75
N PHE A 15 -15.18 -0.52 -24.01
CA PHE A 15 -14.53 0.69 -23.51
C PHE A 15 -13.01 0.63 -23.73
N SER A 16 -12.59 1.42 -24.72
CA SER A 16 -11.43 2.33 -24.73
C SER A 16 -10.08 1.86 -24.17
N ASN A 17 -9.09 1.92 -25.07
CA ASN A 17 -7.64 1.94 -24.86
C ASN A 17 -7.20 2.51 -23.50
N PHE A 18 -6.81 1.62 -22.58
CA PHE A 18 -6.00 1.93 -21.41
C PHE A 18 -4.89 0.87 -21.36
N PHE A 19 -3.64 1.27 -21.57
CA PHE A 19 -2.48 0.41 -21.30
C PHE A 19 -2.28 0.32 -19.77
N GLY A 20 -3.21 -0.34 -19.09
CA GLY A 20 -2.99 -0.94 -17.78
C GLY A 20 -2.77 -2.42 -18.00
N ILE A 21 -1.68 -2.98 -17.49
CA ILE A 21 -1.48 -4.43 -17.48
C ILE A 21 -2.49 -5.00 -16.47
N SER A 22 -3.70 -5.35 -16.95
CA SER A 22 -4.64 -6.19 -16.20
C SER A 22 -4.29 -7.64 -16.53
N VAL A 23 -3.92 -8.40 -15.51
CA VAL A 23 -3.53 -9.80 -15.68
C VAL A 23 -4.69 -10.62 -15.10
N ALA A 24 -5.42 -11.35 -15.94
CA ALA A 24 -6.63 -12.11 -15.57
C ALA A 24 -6.40 -13.29 -14.59
N PRO A 25 -7.20 -13.46 -13.53
CA PRO A 25 -6.87 -14.35 -12.42
C PRO A 25 -7.11 -15.82 -12.78
N GLU A 26 -6.04 -16.58 -12.96
CA GLU A 26 -5.98 -18.02 -12.68
C GLU A 26 -4.51 -18.44 -12.77
N THR A 27 -4.02 -19.14 -11.75
CA THR A 27 -2.61 -19.27 -11.32
C THR A 27 -2.00 -17.99 -10.73
N ALA A 28 -1.39 -18.11 -9.55
CA ALA A 28 -0.60 -17.06 -8.91
C ALA A 28 0.63 -16.76 -9.78
N THR A 29 0.44 -15.95 -10.82
CA THR A 29 1.52 -15.48 -11.68
C THR A 29 2.41 -14.57 -10.85
N LYS A 30 3.55 -15.11 -10.41
CA LYS A 30 4.59 -14.33 -9.74
C LYS A 30 5.30 -13.48 -10.79
N THR A 31 4.92 -12.22 -10.88
CA THR A 31 5.62 -11.25 -11.74
C THR A 31 6.73 -10.59 -10.94
N THR A 32 7.93 -10.51 -11.52
CA THR A 32 9.04 -9.72 -10.99
C THR A 32 9.16 -8.45 -11.81
N ILE A 33 9.13 -7.29 -11.14
CA ILE A 33 9.38 -5.99 -11.75
C ILE A 33 10.49 -5.29 -10.97
N SER A 34 11.23 -4.40 -11.63
CA SER A 34 12.38 -3.67 -11.06
C SER A 34 12.04 -2.22 -10.68
N SER A 35 11.09 -1.60 -11.36
CA SER A 35 10.77 -0.17 -11.18
C SER A 35 9.32 0.15 -11.57
N LEU A 36 8.77 1.22 -10.99
CA LEU A 36 7.47 1.81 -11.31
C LEU A 36 7.58 3.28 -11.75
N GLU A 37 8.77 3.74 -12.14
CA GLU A 37 9.11 5.16 -12.36
C GLU A 37 8.26 5.90 -13.40
N ASP A 38 7.65 5.20 -14.36
CA ASP A 38 6.87 5.82 -15.45
C ASP A 38 5.36 5.59 -15.35
N LYS A 39 4.87 5.07 -14.22
CA LYS A 39 3.45 4.75 -14.06
C LYS A 39 2.76 5.76 -13.16
N SER A 40 1.73 6.40 -13.68
CA SER A 40 0.81 7.24 -12.89
C SER A 40 -0.07 6.41 -11.97
N LYS A 41 -0.34 5.14 -12.32
CA LYS A 41 -1.04 4.18 -11.45
C LYS A 41 -0.48 2.78 -11.61
N PHE A 42 -0.30 2.09 -10.49
CA PHE A 42 0.02 0.67 -10.44
C PHE A 42 -0.97 -0.05 -9.53
N LEU A 43 -1.62 -1.08 -10.05
CA LEU A 43 -2.61 -1.87 -9.34
C LEU A 43 -2.16 -3.32 -9.26
N ILE A 44 -2.10 -3.87 -8.05
CA ILE A 44 -2.01 -5.31 -7.83
C ILE A 44 -3.39 -5.83 -7.48
N GLU A 45 -4.03 -6.52 -8.43
CA GLU A 45 -5.37 -7.08 -8.26
C GLU A 45 -5.40 -8.19 -7.20
N ALA A 46 -6.57 -8.43 -6.60
CA ALA A 46 -6.77 -9.50 -5.64
C ALA A 46 -6.41 -10.88 -6.25
N GLY A 47 -5.83 -11.77 -5.44
CA GLY A 47 -5.35 -13.09 -5.90
C GLY A 47 -4.05 -13.04 -6.71
N ARG A 48 -3.49 -11.85 -6.98
CA ARG A 48 -2.17 -11.69 -7.61
C ARG A 48 -1.07 -11.55 -6.57
N SER A 49 0.14 -11.98 -6.93
CA SER A 49 1.33 -11.80 -6.12
C SER A 49 2.46 -11.26 -6.98
N VAL A 50 3.04 -10.13 -6.58
CA VAL A 50 4.19 -9.50 -7.24
C VAL A 50 5.34 -9.43 -6.24
N THR A 51 6.55 -9.70 -6.72
CA THR A 51 7.77 -9.54 -5.92
C THR A 51 8.76 -8.64 -6.65
N VAL A 52 9.17 -7.55 -6.02
CA VAL A 52 10.28 -6.70 -6.45
C VAL A 52 11.50 -7.13 -5.66
N LYS A 53 12.55 -7.62 -6.34
CA LYS A 53 13.73 -8.20 -5.68
C LYS A 53 14.78 -7.16 -5.25
N GLU A 54 14.57 -5.91 -5.62
CA GLU A 54 15.49 -4.80 -5.42
C GLU A 54 14.72 -3.56 -4.94
N ASN A 55 15.39 -2.42 -4.90
CA ASN A 55 14.76 -1.16 -4.54
C ASN A 55 13.67 -0.80 -5.55
N CYS A 56 12.44 -0.61 -5.07
CA CYS A 56 11.32 -0.18 -5.88
C CYS A 56 11.29 1.34 -5.94
N ASN A 57 11.67 1.89 -7.08
CA ASN A 57 11.57 3.33 -7.31
C ASN A 57 10.18 3.70 -7.84
N ILE A 58 9.52 4.64 -7.16
CA ILE A 58 8.24 5.21 -7.54
C ILE A 58 8.46 6.59 -8.16
N GLY A 59 7.88 6.77 -9.34
CA GLY A 59 7.89 8.02 -10.06
C GLY A 59 7.08 9.13 -9.38
N PRO A 60 7.11 10.34 -9.95
CA PRO A 60 6.30 11.44 -9.45
C PRO A 60 4.81 11.19 -9.69
N ASN A 61 3.96 11.57 -8.73
CA ASN A 61 2.49 11.54 -8.85
C ASN A 61 1.90 10.14 -9.10
N THR A 62 2.52 9.10 -8.54
CA THR A 62 2.06 7.72 -8.71
C THR A 62 1.00 7.36 -7.67
N VAL A 63 -0.03 6.64 -8.11
CA VAL A 63 -0.94 5.90 -7.22
C VAL A 63 -0.55 4.42 -7.21
N LEU A 64 -0.13 3.91 -6.06
CA LEU A 64 0.14 2.49 -5.84
C LEU A 64 -1.03 1.87 -5.08
N GLU A 65 -1.79 1.01 -5.73
CA GLU A 65 -2.94 0.32 -5.15
C GLU A 65 -2.68 -1.19 -5.04
N VAL A 66 -2.76 -1.74 -3.83
CA VAL A 66 -2.48 -3.16 -3.55
C VAL A 66 -3.73 -3.82 -2.97
N ARG A 67 -4.34 -4.70 -3.76
CA ARG A 67 -5.47 -5.57 -3.37
C ARG A 67 -5.10 -7.06 -3.33
N GLY A 68 -3.99 -7.44 -4.00
CA GLY A 68 -3.33 -8.74 -3.88
C GLY A 68 -2.12 -8.65 -2.95
N VAL A 69 -1.04 -9.37 -3.27
CA VAL A 69 0.21 -9.36 -2.49
C VAL A 69 1.31 -8.66 -3.28
N LEU A 70 1.96 -7.67 -2.66
CA LEU A 70 3.18 -7.05 -3.16
C LEU A 70 4.28 -7.21 -2.11
N LEU A 71 5.37 -7.88 -2.48
CA LEU A 71 6.58 -7.97 -1.68
C LEU A 71 7.69 -7.15 -2.34
N ILE A 72 8.32 -6.25 -1.59
CA ILE A 72 9.51 -5.50 -1.99
C ILE A 72 10.64 -5.97 -1.08
N GLU A 73 11.66 -6.62 -1.65
CA GLU A 73 12.78 -7.16 -0.89
C GLU A 73 13.85 -6.10 -0.57
N GLY A 74 13.85 -4.98 -1.28
CA GLY A 74 14.66 -3.80 -0.97
C GLY A 74 13.83 -2.65 -0.37
N ASP A 75 14.28 -1.43 -0.64
CA ASP A 75 13.61 -0.20 -0.20
C ASP A 75 12.48 0.21 -1.16
N LEU A 76 11.46 0.88 -0.63
CA LEU A 76 10.50 1.66 -1.43
C LEU A 76 10.97 3.11 -1.48
N VAL A 77 11.48 3.54 -2.63
CA VAL A 77 12.03 4.89 -2.82
C VAL A 77 11.03 5.75 -3.58
N ILE A 78 10.59 6.84 -2.95
CA ILE A 78 9.50 7.66 -3.44
C ILE A 78 10.07 9.02 -3.84
N ARG A 79 9.98 9.35 -5.13
CA ARG A 79 10.53 10.60 -5.67
C ARG A 79 9.62 11.79 -5.39
N GLN A 80 8.32 11.68 -5.66
CA GLN A 80 7.36 12.77 -5.42
C GLN A 80 5.90 12.28 -5.40
N ASP A 81 5.07 12.83 -4.49
CA ASP A 81 3.61 12.72 -4.47
C ASP A 81 3.02 11.30 -4.66
N LEU A 82 3.50 10.30 -3.91
CA LEU A 82 2.87 8.98 -3.87
C LEU A 82 1.55 9.03 -3.10
N GLU A 83 0.54 8.39 -3.69
CA GLU A 83 -0.65 7.91 -2.99
C GLU A 83 -0.61 6.38 -2.91
N LEU A 84 -0.45 5.84 -1.70
CA LEU A 84 -0.42 4.41 -1.43
C LEU A 84 -1.76 3.96 -0.85
N ILE A 85 -2.36 2.94 -1.45
CA ILE A 85 -3.63 2.35 -0.99
C ILE A 85 -3.44 0.85 -0.87
N VAL A 86 -3.64 0.30 0.32
CA VAL A 86 -3.70 -1.15 0.56
C VAL A 86 -5.10 -1.47 1.06
N ALA A 87 -5.87 -2.26 0.30
CA ALA A 87 -7.30 -2.42 0.56
C ALA A 87 -7.78 -3.87 0.39
N GLY A 88 -8.98 -4.16 0.89
CA GLY A 88 -9.55 -5.51 0.85
C GLY A 88 -8.74 -6.48 1.71
N GLU A 89 -8.23 -7.57 1.13
CA GLU A 89 -7.28 -8.49 1.77
C GLU A 89 -5.85 -8.29 1.24
N GLY A 90 -5.59 -7.12 0.65
CA GLY A 90 -4.30 -6.77 0.06
C GLY A 90 -3.18 -6.69 1.10
N LYS A 91 -1.98 -7.13 0.72
CA LYS A 91 -0.81 -7.16 1.60
C LYS A 91 0.39 -6.54 0.88
N LEU A 92 0.96 -5.50 1.49
CA LEU A 92 2.21 -4.89 1.07
C LEU A 92 3.29 -5.17 2.12
N TYR A 93 4.31 -5.92 1.73
CA TYR A 93 5.48 -6.24 2.54
C TYR A 93 6.70 -5.53 1.99
N ILE A 94 7.40 -4.77 2.82
CA ILE A 94 8.63 -4.07 2.45
C ILE A 94 9.71 -4.49 3.45
N LYS A 95 10.75 -5.17 2.96
CA LYS A 95 11.87 -5.63 3.81
C LYS A 95 12.84 -4.50 4.13
N GLY A 96 13.02 -3.56 3.21
CA GLY A 96 13.83 -2.38 3.41
C GLY A 96 13.06 -1.22 4.04
N ASP A 97 13.56 -0.02 3.80
CA ASP A 97 12.99 1.23 4.27
C ASP A 97 11.91 1.76 3.30
N ILE A 98 11.02 2.60 3.82
CA ILE A 98 10.30 3.55 2.97
C ILE A 98 11.08 4.87 3.01
N ILE A 99 11.61 5.26 1.86
CA ILE A 99 12.47 6.44 1.70
C ILE A 99 11.73 7.45 0.84
N ALA A 100 11.26 8.52 1.47
CA ALA A 100 10.66 9.64 0.75
C ALA A 100 11.70 10.73 0.48
N GLN A 101 11.88 11.10 -0.78
CA GLN A 101 12.50 12.38 -1.11
C GLN A 101 11.54 13.51 -0.68
N SER A 102 12.01 14.72 -0.45
CA SER A 102 11.22 15.78 0.22
C SER A 102 9.79 15.93 -0.32
N THR A 103 8.80 16.02 0.57
CA THR A 103 7.33 16.08 0.30
C THR A 103 6.74 14.92 -0.52
N ALA A 104 7.50 13.85 -0.79
CA ALA A 104 7.09 12.79 -1.69
C ALA A 104 5.97 11.85 -1.24
N ILE A 105 5.50 11.87 0.01
CA ILE A 105 4.37 11.03 0.43
C ILE A 105 3.16 11.93 0.67
N LYS A 106 2.17 11.82 -0.21
CA LYS A 106 0.95 12.59 -0.10
C LYS A 106 -0.04 11.91 0.85
N ASN A 107 -0.27 10.62 0.65
CA ASN A 107 -1.27 9.88 1.41
C ASN A 107 -0.96 8.37 1.44
N ILE A 108 -1.16 7.75 2.60
CA ILE A 108 -1.15 6.30 2.78
C ILE A 108 -2.49 5.89 3.38
N GLN A 109 -3.20 4.99 2.71
CA GLN A 109 -4.49 4.47 3.15
C GLN A 109 -4.40 2.96 3.28
N VAL A 110 -4.65 2.43 4.47
CA VAL A 110 -4.80 0.99 4.68
C VAL A 110 -6.21 0.71 5.16
N LEU A 111 -6.99 0.09 4.29
CA LEU A 111 -8.44 -0.03 4.40
C LEU A 111 -8.86 -1.49 4.55
N ASP A 112 -10.03 -1.71 5.16
CA ASP A 112 -10.66 -3.01 5.35
C ASP A 112 -9.75 -4.02 6.06
N ARG A 113 -9.29 -5.09 5.43
CA ARG A 113 -8.34 -6.06 6.03
C ARG A 113 -6.97 -5.96 5.38
N GLY A 114 -6.66 -4.79 4.80
CA GLY A 114 -5.38 -4.49 4.18
C GLY A 114 -4.25 -4.49 5.21
N GLU A 115 -3.06 -4.88 4.77
CA GLU A 115 -1.88 -4.97 5.62
C GLU A 115 -0.67 -4.31 4.95
N LEU A 116 -0.06 -3.35 5.63
CA LEU A 116 1.23 -2.78 5.27
C LEU A 116 2.24 -3.14 6.35
N SER A 117 3.27 -3.90 6.00
CA SER A 117 4.34 -4.29 6.93
C SER A 117 5.68 -3.84 6.40
N ILE A 118 6.43 -3.11 7.23
CA ILE A 118 7.71 -2.49 6.88
C ILE A 118 8.76 -2.98 7.90
N GLU A 119 9.66 -3.86 7.48
CA GLU A 119 10.75 -4.34 8.35
C GLU A 119 11.81 -3.26 8.58
N GLY A 120 11.98 -2.32 7.64
CA GLY A 120 12.88 -1.18 7.82
C GLY A 120 12.25 -0.01 8.58
N THR A 121 12.82 1.15 8.31
CA THR A 121 12.39 2.47 8.78
C THR A 121 11.38 3.06 7.80
N PHE A 122 10.26 3.52 8.34
CA PHE A 122 9.32 4.37 7.64
C PHE A 122 9.69 5.85 7.87
N ASN A 123 10.26 6.48 6.84
CA ASN A 123 10.57 7.91 6.86
C ASN A 123 9.36 8.71 6.34
N ALA A 124 8.52 9.17 7.26
CA ALA A 124 7.36 10.00 6.97
C ALA A 124 7.76 11.49 6.96
N ASN A 125 7.66 12.12 5.78
CA ASN A 125 8.03 13.52 5.58
C ASN A 125 6.88 14.49 5.84
N GLU A 126 7.14 15.78 5.65
CA GLU A 126 6.18 16.82 6.03
C GLU A 126 4.89 16.65 5.23
N ASN A 127 3.76 16.76 5.94
CA ASN A 127 2.39 16.66 5.41
C ASN A 127 1.98 15.26 4.95
N THR A 128 2.77 14.22 5.25
CA THR A 128 2.36 12.84 5.06
C THR A 128 1.08 12.57 5.87
N LYS A 129 0.03 12.09 5.18
CA LYS A 129 -1.20 11.63 5.82
C LYS A 129 -1.25 10.11 5.79
N ILE A 130 -1.51 9.49 6.93
CA ILE A 130 -1.64 8.04 7.07
C ILE A 130 -3.01 7.76 7.67
N MET A 131 -3.79 6.91 7.01
CA MET A 131 -5.13 6.54 7.43
C MET A 131 -5.25 5.02 7.54
N THR A 132 -5.79 4.54 8.67
CA THR A 132 -6.19 3.14 8.85
C THR A 132 -7.69 3.06 9.12
N GLN A 133 -8.41 2.20 8.38
CA GLN A 133 -9.87 2.05 8.52
C GLN A 133 -10.29 0.60 8.27
N GLY A 134 -11.45 0.20 8.83
CA GLY A 134 -12.13 -1.04 8.47
C GLY A 134 -11.45 -2.32 8.95
N GLY A 135 -10.40 -2.22 9.77
CA GLY A 135 -9.54 -3.34 10.16
C GLY A 135 -8.13 -3.31 9.55
N GLY A 136 -7.80 -2.28 8.75
CA GLY A 136 -6.55 -2.18 8.02
C GLY A 136 -5.39 -1.87 8.97
N SER A 137 -4.24 -2.49 8.75
CA SER A 137 -3.11 -2.41 9.69
C SER A 137 -1.78 -2.00 9.05
N ILE A 138 -1.01 -1.21 9.79
CA ILE A 138 0.34 -0.80 9.45
C ILE A 138 1.26 -1.23 10.58
N THR A 139 2.27 -2.04 10.27
CA THR A 139 3.33 -2.42 11.21
C THR A 139 4.68 -1.98 10.68
N THR A 140 5.49 -1.35 11.52
CA THR A 140 6.86 -0.99 11.16
C THR A 140 7.82 -1.13 12.33
N ASN A 141 9.08 -1.43 12.03
CA ASN A 141 10.11 -1.47 13.07
C ASN A 141 10.41 -0.06 13.61
N ARG A 142 10.49 0.94 12.74
CA ARG A 142 10.79 2.31 13.15
C ARG A 142 10.04 3.33 12.31
N VAL A 143 9.52 4.37 12.94
CA VAL A 143 9.07 5.58 12.24
C VAL A 143 10.02 6.74 12.51
N VAL A 144 10.37 7.49 11.48
CA VAL A 144 10.94 8.82 11.59
C VAL A 144 9.94 9.80 11.00
N ALA A 145 9.34 10.64 11.84
CA ALA A 145 8.29 11.57 11.44
C ALA A 145 8.76 13.02 11.55
N SER A 146 8.55 13.78 10.48
CA SER A 146 8.74 15.24 10.48
C SER A 146 7.52 15.99 11.02
N LYS A 147 7.67 17.31 11.22
CA LYS A 147 6.78 18.24 11.96
C LYS A 147 5.27 18.24 11.65
N THR A 148 4.81 17.59 10.58
CA THR A 148 3.40 17.69 10.14
C THR A 148 2.77 16.37 9.69
N VAL A 149 3.33 15.22 10.10
CA VAL A 149 2.71 13.91 9.82
C VAL A 149 1.37 13.79 10.56
N GLN A 150 0.32 13.40 9.83
CA GLN A 150 -1.02 13.17 10.37
C GLN A 150 -1.36 11.69 10.28
N ILE A 151 -1.63 11.05 11.42
CA ILE A 151 -2.06 9.66 11.48
C ILE A 151 -3.49 9.61 12.02
N THR A 152 -4.41 9.08 11.23
CA THR A 152 -5.82 8.93 11.58
C THR A 152 -6.23 7.46 11.46
N GLY A 153 -7.13 7.00 12.33
CA GLY A 153 -7.65 5.64 12.26
C GLY A 153 -7.72 4.89 13.58
N THR A 154 -8.34 3.72 13.55
CA THR A 154 -8.64 2.90 14.73
C THR A 154 -7.48 1.96 15.04
N ARG A 155 -6.57 2.35 15.94
CA ARG A 155 -5.65 1.47 16.72
C ARG A 155 -4.90 0.35 15.98
N GLN A 156 -4.52 0.55 14.71
CA GLN A 156 -3.86 -0.48 13.90
C GLN A 156 -2.56 -0.01 13.26
N PHE A 157 -2.02 1.12 13.72
CA PHE A 157 -0.67 1.56 13.41
C PHE A 157 0.25 1.19 14.59
N VAL A 158 1.22 0.30 14.35
CA VAL A 158 2.17 -0.16 15.36
C VAL A 158 3.59 0.11 14.87
N ALA A 159 4.35 0.86 15.66
CA ALA A 159 5.77 1.10 15.44
C ALA A 159 6.58 0.67 16.66
N SER A 160 7.64 -0.12 16.48
CA SER A 160 8.46 -0.60 17.62
C SER A 160 9.37 0.49 18.20
N ALA A 161 9.75 1.47 17.38
CA ALA A 161 10.53 2.63 17.78
C ALA A 161 10.12 3.86 16.99
N CYS A 162 10.32 5.04 17.56
CA CYS A 162 10.04 6.30 16.89
C CYS A 162 11.03 7.40 17.19
N ALA A 163 11.29 8.21 16.18
CA ALA A 163 11.93 9.50 16.31
C ALA A 163 11.04 10.55 15.64
N CYS A 164 10.85 11.68 16.29
CA CYS A 164 10.20 12.83 15.68
C CYS A 164 11.10 14.05 15.78
N ASP A 165 10.94 14.98 14.85
CA ASP A 165 11.59 16.28 14.93
C ASP A 165 11.24 17.01 16.23
N SER A 166 12.16 17.87 16.68
CA SER A 166 11.99 18.68 17.87
C SER A 166 10.67 19.44 17.85
N GLY A 167 9.86 19.28 18.90
CA GLY A 167 8.55 19.93 19.04
C GLY A 167 7.35 19.06 18.65
N LEU A 168 7.56 17.82 18.20
CA LEU A 168 6.49 16.84 18.02
C LEU A 168 6.38 15.88 19.20
N ASN A 169 5.14 15.50 19.51
CA ASN A 169 4.89 14.35 20.37
C ASN A 169 4.65 13.11 19.51
N CYS A 170 5.49 12.08 19.64
CA CYS A 170 5.35 10.81 18.90
C CYS A 170 4.32 9.87 19.56
N ASP A 171 3.14 10.35 19.94
CA ASP A 171 2.15 9.53 20.66
C ASP A 171 1.62 8.34 19.84
N PHE A 172 1.82 8.38 18.51
CA PHE A 172 1.43 7.30 17.60
C PHE A 172 2.26 6.02 17.75
N CYS A 173 3.39 6.08 18.45
CA CYS A 173 4.31 4.95 18.62
C CYS A 173 3.86 3.95 19.68
N GLN A 174 2.85 4.33 20.45
CA GLN A 174 2.25 3.49 21.49
C GLN A 174 0.75 3.30 21.29
N MET A 175 0.25 3.41 20.05
CA MET A 175 -1.14 3.05 19.73
C MET A 175 -1.32 1.51 19.77
N PHE A 176 -1.14 0.93 20.96
CA PHE A 176 -1.48 -0.45 21.24
C PHE A 176 -3.00 -0.64 21.11
N PRO A 177 -3.47 -1.85 20.72
CA PRO A 177 -4.86 -2.20 20.87
C PRO A 177 -5.20 -2.09 22.36
N VAL A 178 -6.17 -1.24 22.71
CA VAL A 178 -6.71 -1.24 24.07
C VAL A 178 -7.52 -2.53 24.23
N SER A 179 -6.82 -3.61 24.57
CA SER A 179 -7.41 -4.73 25.28
C SER A 179 -7.57 -4.32 26.74
N ARG A 180 -8.54 -3.47 27.03
CA ARG A 180 -9.17 -3.50 28.36
C ARG A 180 -10.25 -4.57 28.31
N ARG A 181 -9.85 -5.82 28.49
CA ARG A 181 -10.74 -6.81 29.12
C ARG A 181 -10.85 -6.37 30.57
N SER A 182 -11.85 -5.55 30.90
CA SER A 182 -12.28 -5.46 32.30
C SER A 182 -12.97 -6.78 32.63
N LYS A 183 -12.41 -7.50 33.60
CA LYS A 183 -13.12 -8.57 34.30
C LYS A 183 -14.33 -7.99 35.03
#